data_AF-A0A967Y330-F1
#
_entry.id   AF-A0A967Y330-F1
#
_cell.length_a   1.000
_cell.length_b   1.000
_cell.length_c   1.000
_cell.angle_alpha   90.00
_cell.angle_beta   90.00
_cell.angle_gamma   90.00
#
_symmetry.space_group_name_H-M   'P 1'
#
loop_
_entity.id
_entity.type
_entity.pdbx_description
1 polymer ?
#
loop_
_entity_poly.entity_id
_entity_poly.type
_entity_poly.pdbx_seq_one_letter_code
_entity_poly.pdbx_strand_id
1 'polypeptide(L)'
;AVDPATGESGVAVTTRVACVGNGVPWVRAGVGAVATQASTRTEYGEELLDMLEQGLSPGEALDRATAADEGRDRRQVGVVSVDGRAAQHTGDGPSDWKGHRSGPN
;
A
#
# COMPACT_ATOMS: atom_id res chain seq x y z
N ALA A 1 -5.01 -1.72 -7.44
CA ALA A 1 -5.29 -1.33 -8.83
C ALA A 1 -6.40 -0.30 -8.82
N VAL A 2 -6.48 0.49 -9.88
CA VAL A 2 -7.59 1.42 -10.12
C VAL A 2 -8.17 1.16 -11.49
N ASP A 3 -9.49 1.15 -11.60
CA ASP A 3 -10.18 1.13 -12.89
C ASP A 3 -10.42 2.59 -13.35
N PRO A 4 -9.71 3.08 -14.38
CA PRO A 4 -9.86 4.46 -14.84
C PRO A 4 -11.22 4.72 -15.53
N ALA A 5 -11.93 3.69 -15.99
CA ALA A 5 -13.22 3.84 -16.65
C ALA A 5 -14.34 4.09 -15.63
N THR A 6 -14.26 3.47 -14.45
CA THR A 6 -15.27 3.58 -13.39
C THR A 6 -14.84 4.48 -12.23
N GLY A 7 -13.53 4.75 -12.10
CA GLY A 7 -12.95 5.44 -10.94
C GLY A 7 -12.88 4.57 -9.68
N GLU A 8 -13.06 3.25 -9.82
CA GLU A 8 -13.04 2.31 -8.70
C GLU A 8 -11.61 1.92 -8.33
N SER A 9 -11.37 1.69 -7.04
CA SER A 9 -10.08 1.21 -6.54
C SER A 9 -10.26 -0.12 -5.82
N GLY A 10 -9.26 -0.99 -5.91
CA GLY A 10 -9.34 -2.32 -5.34
C GLY A 10 -7.98 -2.88 -4.94
N VAL A 11 -8.00 -3.74 -3.91
CA VAL A 11 -6.86 -4.53 -3.44
C VAL A 11 -7.30 -5.98 -3.31
N ALA A 12 -6.45 -6.88 -3.81
CA ALA A 12 -6.59 -8.31 -3.60
C ALA A 12 -5.30 -8.83 -2.96
N VAL A 13 -5.45 -9.78 -2.03
CA VAL A 13 -4.33 -10.39 -1.30
C VAL A 13 -4.59 -11.87 -1.08
N THR A 14 -3.53 -12.66 -1.13
CA THR A 14 -3.54 -14.07 -0.73
C THR A 14 -2.32 -14.38 0.13
N THR A 15 -2.46 -15.30 1.08
CA THR A 15 -1.38 -15.74 1.96
C THR A 15 -1.74 -17.09 2.59
N ARG A 16 -0.74 -17.74 3.21
CA ARG A 16 -0.93 -18.96 4.00
C ARG A 16 -1.53 -18.71 5.39
N VAL A 17 -1.55 -17.45 5.84
CA VAL A 17 -2.07 -17.05 7.16
C VAL A 17 -3.57 -16.77 7.07
N ALA A 18 -4.36 -17.34 7.99
CA ALA A 18 -5.80 -17.10 8.02
C ALA A 18 -6.14 -15.62 8.22
N CYS A 19 -7.30 -15.19 7.71
CA CYS A 19 -7.89 -13.87 7.95
C CYS A 19 -7.09 -12.65 7.45
N VAL A 20 -6.21 -12.80 6.44
CA VAL A 20 -5.39 -11.70 5.89
C VAL A 20 -6.14 -10.42 5.52
N GLY A 21 -7.42 -10.54 5.19
CA GLY A 21 -8.30 -9.42 4.86
C GLY A 21 -8.46 -8.39 5.98
N ASN A 22 -8.15 -8.75 7.23
CA ASN A 22 -8.24 -7.82 8.35
C ASN A 22 -7.05 -6.87 8.49
N GLY A 23 -5.92 -7.17 7.82
CA GLY A 23 -4.67 -6.47 8.07
C GLY A 23 -4.01 -5.89 6.83
N VAL A 24 -4.13 -6.57 5.69
CA VAL A 24 -3.39 -6.19 4.47
C VAL A 24 -4.16 -5.24 3.56
N PRO A 25 -5.40 -5.56 3.12
CA PRO A 25 -6.07 -4.77 2.10
C PRO A 25 -6.85 -3.60 2.71
N TRP A 26 -6.55 -2.40 2.23
CA TRP A 26 -7.24 -1.17 2.61
C TRP A 26 -7.69 -0.43 1.36
N VAL A 27 -8.92 0.06 1.34
CA VAL A 27 -9.50 0.78 0.21
C VAL A 27 -10.36 1.92 0.75
N ARG A 28 -10.27 3.09 0.15
CA ARG A 28 -11.16 4.23 0.42
C ARG A 28 -11.68 4.78 -0.90
N ALA A 29 -13.00 4.78 -1.04
CA ALA A 29 -13.68 5.23 -2.25
C ALA A 29 -13.28 6.67 -2.59
N GLY A 30 -12.96 6.93 -3.86
CA GLY A 30 -12.51 8.24 -4.33
C GLY A 30 -11.10 8.66 -3.90
N VAL A 31 -10.38 7.84 -3.13
CA VAL A 31 -9.03 8.17 -2.62
C VAL A 31 -7.98 7.21 -3.15
N GLY A 32 -8.17 5.90 -2.95
CA GLY A 32 -7.20 4.90 -3.39
C GLY A 32 -7.21 3.60 -2.60
N ALA A 33 -6.11 2.87 -2.71
CA ALA A 33 -5.95 1.52 -2.23
C ALA A 33 -4.52 1.27 -1.70
N VAL A 34 -4.42 0.52 -0.60
CA VAL A 34 -3.15 0.22 0.09
C VAL A 34 -3.08 -1.27 0.43
N ALA A 35 -1.90 -1.87 0.25
CA ALA A 35 -1.57 -3.21 0.70
C ALA A 35 -0.35 -3.16 1.62
N THR A 36 -0.51 -3.47 2.92
CA THR A 36 0.58 -3.52 3.91
C THR A 36 0.90 -4.97 4.31
N GLN A 37 2.05 -5.49 3.92
CA GLN A 37 2.43 -6.90 4.05
C GLN A 37 3.86 -7.11 4.60
N ALA A 38 4.32 -8.37 4.60
CA ALA A 38 5.49 -8.84 5.34
C ALA A 38 5.30 -8.73 6.87
N SER A 39 6.15 -7.97 7.59
CA SER A 39 5.85 -7.64 8.98
C SER A 39 4.80 -6.52 9.00
N THR A 40 3.54 -6.88 8.74
CA THR A 40 2.41 -5.95 8.56
C THR A 40 2.31 -4.95 9.71
N ARG A 41 2.15 -3.67 9.34
CA ARG A 41 1.74 -2.57 10.22
C ARG A 41 0.41 -2.06 9.70
N THR A 42 -0.67 -2.31 10.44
CA THR A 42 -2.05 -2.06 9.99
C THR A 42 -2.34 -0.57 9.81
N GLU A 43 -1.68 0.26 10.61
CA GLU A 43 -1.81 1.72 10.61
C GLU A 43 -1.41 2.34 9.27
N TYR A 44 -0.50 1.71 8.50
CA TYR A 44 -0.18 2.17 7.15
C TYR A 44 -1.39 2.22 6.21
N GLY A 45 -2.40 1.38 6.44
CA GLY A 45 -3.62 1.41 5.66
C GLY A 45 -4.28 2.79 5.70
N GLU A 46 -4.65 3.23 6.90
CA GLU A 46 -5.32 4.53 7.08
C GLU A 46 -4.36 5.71 6.89
N GLU A 47 -3.14 5.65 7.41
CA GLU A 47 -2.17 6.76 7.30
C GLU A 47 -1.85 7.13 5.85
N LEU A 48 -1.65 6.14 4.98
CA LEU A 48 -1.37 6.38 3.57
C LEU A 48 -2.62 6.92 2.86
N LEU A 49 -3.81 6.37 3.14
CA LEU A 49 -5.06 6.85 2.55
C LEU A 49 -5.37 8.30 2.99
N ASP A 50 -5.11 8.66 4.25
CA ASP A 50 -5.27 10.02 4.76
C ASP A 50 -4.34 11.01 4.05
N MET A 51 -3.09 10.61 3.81
CA MET A 51 -2.13 11.42 3.07
C MET A 51 -2.53 11.60 1.60
N LEU A 52 -3.05 10.55 0.96
CA LEU A 52 -3.59 10.64 -0.40
C LEU A 52 -4.79 11.60 -0.46
N GLU A 53 -5.69 11.53 0.52
CA GLU A 53 -6.85 12.42 0.62
C GLU A 53 -6.43 13.88 0.84
N GLN A 54 -5.31 14.12 1.52
CA GLN A 54 -4.68 15.44 1.66
C GLN A 54 -3.94 15.91 0.39
N GLY A 55 -3.91 15.10 -0.66
CA GLY A 55 -3.34 15.44 -1.96
C GLY A 55 -1.87 15.06 -2.14
N LEU A 56 -1.26 14.34 -1.20
CA LEU A 56 0.09 13.82 -1.39
C LEU A 56 0.11 12.77 -2.49
N SER A 57 1.21 12.71 -3.25
CA SER A 57 1.42 11.58 -4.15
C SER A 57 1.66 10.28 -3.35
N PRO A 58 1.38 9.11 -3.94
CA PRO A 58 1.71 7.82 -3.33
C PRO A 58 3.18 7.70 -2.90
N GLY A 59 4.11 8.27 -3.67
CA GLY A 59 5.54 8.29 -3.34
C GLY A 59 5.84 9.13 -2.11
N GLU A 60 5.36 10.37 -2.06
CA GLU A 60 5.55 11.27 -0.90
C GLU A 60 4.93 10.71 0.37
N ALA A 61 3.71 10.15 0.27
CA ALA A 61 3.03 9.51 1.39
C ALA A 61 3.85 8.31 1.93
N LEU A 62 4.39 7.50 1.02
CA LEU A 62 5.17 6.31 1.38
C LEU A 62 6.54 6.65 1.97
N ASP A 63 7.24 7.62 1.40
CA ASP A 63 8.52 8.12 1.93
C ASP A 63 8.33 8.69 3.34
N ARG A 64 7.26 9.47 3.55
CA ARG A 64 6.93 10.03 4.86
C ARG A 64 6.57 8.95 5.88
N ALA A 65 5.75 7.98 5.51
CA ALA A 65 5.34 6.88 6.39
C ALA A 65 6.55 6.02 6.79
N THR A 66 7.39 5.64 5.82
CA THR A 66 8.54 4.78 6.07
C THR A 66 9.67 5.50 6.80
N ALA A 67 9.88 6.80 6.58
CA ALA A 67 10.86 7.58 7.33
C ALA A 67 10.55 7.61 8.85
N ALA A 68 9.27 7.54 9.22
CA ALA A 68 8.81 7.54 10.61
C ALA A 68 8.79 6.14 11.26
N ASP A 69 8.97 5.07 10.50
CA ASP A 69 8.93 3.68 10.99
C ASP A 69 10.34 3.10 11.12
N GLU A 70 10.82 2.97 12.36
CA GLU A 70 12.09 2.29 12.66
C GLU A 70 12.11 0.83 12.18
N GLY A 71 10.94 0.21 12.01
CA GLY A 71 10.77 -1.13 11.48
C GLY A 71 10.61 -1.21 9.96
N ARG A 72 10.79 -0.11 9.20
CA ARG A 72 10.54 -0.02 7.75
C ARG A 72 11.24 -1.13 6.94
N ASP A 73 12.40 -1.59 7.40
CA ASP A 73 13.19 -2.60 6.71
C ASP A 73 12.47 -3.96 6.70
N ARG A 74 11.51 -4.19 7.60
CA ARG A 74 10.73 -5.44 7.66
C ARG A 74 9.38 -5.33 6.94
N ARG A 75 9.07 -4.18 6.35
CA ARG A 75 7.78 -3.88 5.72
C ARG A 75 7.83 -4.13 4.22
N GLN A 76 6.67 -4.41 3.66
CA GLN A 76 6.45 -4.30 2.24
C GLN A 76 5.08 -3.68 2.01
N VAL A 77 5.03 -2.63 1.19
CA VAL A 77 3.84 -1.81 1.04
C VAL A 77 3.63 -1.47 -0.42
N GLY A 78 2.39 -1.54 -0.88
CA GLY A 78 1.97 -0.97 -2.15
C GLY A 78 0.84 0.03 -1.92
N VAL A 79 0.90 1.17 -2.60
CA VAL A 79 -0.13 2.20 -2.55
C VAL A 79 -0.46 2.67 -3.97
N VAL A 80 -1.75 2.85 -4.24
CA VAL A 80 -2.26 3.44 -5.50
C VAL A 80 -3.31 4.49 -5.16
N SER A 81 -3.17 5.68 -5.74
CA SER A 81 -4.18 6.74 -5.66
C SER A 81 -5.22 6.60 -6.77
N VAL A 82 -6.41 7.16 -6.55
CA VAL A 82 -7.55 7.08 -7.49
C VAL A 82 -7.25 7.63 -8.89
N ASP A 83 -6.21 8.44 -9.05
CA ASP A 83 -5.75 8.95 -10.34
C ASP A 83 -4.74 8.04 -11.05
N GLY A 84 -4.52 6.83 -10.53
CA GLY A 84 -3.68 5.79 -11.14
C GLY A 84 -2.19 5.89 -10.81
N ARG A 85 -1.74 6.91 -10.07
CA ARG A 85 -0.36 6.96 -9.56
C ARG A 85 -0.17 5.88 -8.50
N ALA A 86 1.02 5.28 -8.46
CA ALA A 86 1.33 4.23 -7.49
C ALA A 86 2.79 4.33 -7.01
N ALA A 87 3.03 3.82 -5.80
CA ALA A 87 4.35 3.67 -5.24
C ALA A 87 4.43 2.38 -4.40
N GLN A 88 5.64 1.87 -4.21
CA GLN A 88 5.87 0.64 -3.46
C GLN A 88 7.14 0.74 -2.64
N HIS A 89 7.14 0.05 -1.50
CA HIS A 89 8.28 -0.09 -0.62
C HIS A 89 8.51 -1.57 -0.36
N THR A 90 9.77 -1.99 -0.37
CA THR A 90 10.17 -3.33 0.04
C THR A 90 11.46 -3.20 0.83
N GLY A 91 11.37 -3.39 2.14
CA GLY A 91 12.55 -3.36 2.99
C GLY A 91 13.45 -4.59 2.79
N ASP A 92 14.64 -4.56 3.39
CA ASP A 92 15.65 -5.62 3.25
C ASP A 92 15.42 -6.82 4.18
N GLY A 93 14.57 -6.70 5.18
CA GLY A 93 14.31 -7.72 6.21
C GLY A 93 13.38 -8.89 5.83
N PRO A 94 12.40 -8.78 4.90
CA PRO A 94 11.64 -9.94 4.42
C PRO A 94 12.55 -10.97 3.72
N SER A 95 12.09 -12.22 3.64
CA SER A 95 12.82 -13.30 2.95
C SER A 95 13.09 -12.96 1.48
N ASP A 96 14.09 -13.60 0.87
CA ASP A 96 14.57 -13.30 -0.49
C ASP A 96 13.49 -13.33 -1.58
N TRP A 97 12.40 -14.07 -1.36
CA TRP A 97 11.20 -13.95 -2.18
C TRP A 97 10.37 -12.71 -1.79
N LYS A 98 10.93 -11.53 -2.07
CA LYS A 98 10.31 -10.21 -1.86
C LYS A 98 10.51 -9.33 -3.08
N GLY A 99 9.66 -8.33 -3.22
CA GLY A 99 9.75 -7.32 -4.25
C GLY A 99 8.39 -6.76 -4.60
N HIS A 100 8.37 -5.94 -5.64
CA HIS A 100 7.15 -5.39 -6.20
C HIS A 100 7.31 -5.21 -7.71
N ARG A 101 6.17 -5.07 -8.39
CA ARG A 101 6.09 -4.66 -9.79
C ARG A 101 4.97 -3.63 -9.91
N SER A 102 5.21 -2.61 -10.72
CA SER A 102 4.21 -1.59 -11.07
C SER A 102 3.84 -1.73 -12.55
N GLY A 103 2.57 -1.48 -12.86
CA GLY A 103 2.05 -1.38 -14.21
C GLY A 103 1.08 -0.21 -14.32
N PRO A 104 0.60 0.10 -15.53
CA PRO A 104 -0.43 1.12 -15.71
C PRO A 104 -1.77 0.57 -15.18
N ASN A 105 -2.29 1.23 -14.13
CA ASN A 105 -3.60 1.02 -13.48
C ASN A 105 -3.80 -0.32 -12.75
#